data_AF-A0A950NH19-F1
#
_entry.id   AF-A0A950NH19-F1
#
_cell.length_a   1.000
_cell.length_b   1.000
_cell.length_c   1.000
_cell.angle_alpha   90.00
_cell.angle_beta   90.00
_cell.angle_gamma   90.00
#
_symmetry.space_group_name_H-M   'P 1'
#
loop_
_entity.id
_entity.type
_entity.pdbx_description
1 polymer ?
#
loop_
_entity_poly.entity_id
_entity_poly.type
_entity_poly.pdbx_seq_one_letter_code
_entity_poly.pdbx_strand_id
1 'polypeptide(L)'
;MPRALKPEASRMGGVVFELDRFELATGNRCRLRGRWFGVRGRRFMRPALTLIGEGRRTRLLADLTNKPWVAEDGEPWEAVFEGDLQDVDLVQAELSVTPDITIMLPVCDTGAGAKQSTAGTRLTRPSRGPPTGALDAGEELDQTQQAEEDLVRGRLAVLTRQLVEAQNDLRRVRRQLAHAEAEKARGGTRMDALLGELDELRRARDQTQERFDQFAAEQHVAHEARATAEQSGERARSARDRAVEERNAVSAQRDQAIAERDRAVTERDAAASARDAALATRDEAVSERDQFKAEGERLQSELKALRASSGAALVMRHATRARGGSHYRSAIAVIALIAVLAVALGLAIAFVVL
;
A
#
# COMPACT_ATOMS: atom_id res chain seq x y z
N MET A 1 -54.33 -3.26 20.67
CA MET A 1 -55.08 -3.03 19.40
C MET A 1 -54.07 -2.60 18.35
N PRO A 2 -53.91 -3.32 17.22
CA PRO A 2 -53.01 -2.87 16.15
C PRO A 2 -53.55 -1.56 15.57
N ARG A 3 -52.79 -0.46 15.73
CA ARG A 3 -53.17 0.87 15.26
C ARG A 3 -52.83 0.98 13.77
N ALA A 4 -53.76 0.58 12.91
CA ALA A 4 -53.61 0.74 11.47
C ALA A 4 -53.80 2.22 11.08
N LEU A 5 -52.72 2.85 10.62
CA LEU A 5 -52.75 4.21 10.08
C LEU A 5 -53.22 4.20 8.62
N LYS A 6 -53.98 5.22 8.22
CA LYS A 6 -54.47 5.39 6.84
C LYS A 6 -53.31 5.71 5.89
N PRO A 7 -53.39 5.29 4.62
CA PRO A 7 -52.35 5.56 3.64
C PRO A 7 -52.31 7.06 3.31
N GLU A 8 -51.21 7.72 3.69
CA GLU A 8 -50.89 9.09 3.28
C GLU A 8 -49.49 9.13 2.69
N ALA A 9 -49.34 9.94 1.64
CA ALA A 9 -48.14 10.05 0.84
C ALA A 9 -47.27 11.19 1.38
N SER A 10 -46.11 10.87 1.94
CA SER A 10 -45.16 11.88 2.41
C SER A 10 -44.16 12.20 1.32
N ARG A 11 -44.00 13.50 1.01
CA ARG A 11 -43.17 13.99 -0.10
C ARG A 11 -41.96 14.76 0.41
N MET A 12 -40.76 14.41 -0.06
CA MET A 12 -39.57 15.22 0.15
C MET A 12 -38.63 15.11 -1.06
N GLY A 13 -38.28 16.24 -1.69
CA GLY A 13 -37.26 16.29 -2.75
C GLY A 13 -37.55 15.42 -3.99
N GLY A 14 -38.82 15.25 -4.38
CA GLY A 14 -39.22 14.41 -5.51
C GLY A 14 -39.33 12.91 -5.19
N VAL A 15 -38.99 12.50 -3.97
CA VAL A 15 -39.24 11.15 -3.43
C VAL A 15 -40.54 11.17 -2.66
N VAL A 16 -41.41 10.19 -2.94
CA VAL A 16 -42.70 10.01 -2.27
C VAL A 16 -42.72 8.64 -1.62
N PHE A 17 -43.10 8.58 -0.34
CA PHE A 17 -43.37 7.30 0.32
C PHE A 17 -44.84 7.22 0.67
N GLU A 18 -45.51 6.22 0.10
CA GLU A 18 -46.88 5.88 0.46
C GLU A 18 -46.85 4.80 1.56
N LEU A 19 -47.38 5.15 2.73
CA LEU A 19 -47.48 4.21 3.83
C LEU A 19 -48.63 3.24 3.60
N ASP A 20 -48.36 1.94 3.40
CA ASP A 20 -49.41 0.93 3.24
C ASP A 20 -49.88 0.41 4.61
N ARG A 21 -48.94 0.21 5.54
CA ARG A 21 -49.25 -0.26 6.89
C ARG A 21 -48.17 0.08 7.90
N PHE A 22 -48.60 0.51 9.08
CA PHE A 22 -47.76 0.66 10.26
C PHE A 22 -48.34 -0.19 11.39
N GLU A 23 -47.61 -1.20 11.84
CA GLU A 23 -48.00 -2.08 12.94
C GLU A 23 -47.00 -1.92 14.09
N LEU A 24 -47.45 -1.37 15.20
CA LEU A 24 -46.78 -1.44 16.50
C LEU A 24 -47.24 -2.70 17.21
N ALA A 25 -46.42 -3.74 17.25
CA ALA A 25 -46.70 -4.92 18.06
C ALA A 25 -46.29 -4.62 19.51
N THR A 26 -47.17 -4.88 20.46
CA THR A 26 -46.86 -4.78 21.89
C THR A 26 -45.72 -5.75 22.21
N GLY A 27 -44.53 -5.20 22.52
CA GLY A 27 -43.37 -5.98 22.96
C GLY A 27 -42.20 -6.02 21.98
N ASN A 28 -41.57 -4.87 21.75
CA ASN A 28 -40.21 -4.78 21.18
C ASN A 28 -40.08 -4.89 19.65
N ARG A 29 -41.19 -4.86 18.88
CA ARG A 29 -41.13 -4.94 17.40
C ARG A 29 -42.13 -4.02 16.71
N CYS A 30 -41.65 -3.26 15.73
CA CYS A 30 -42.46 -2.43 14.84
C CYS A 30 -42.29 -2.91 13.39
N ARG A 31 -43.40 -3.07 12.66
CA ARG A 31 -43.40 -3.42 11.23
C ARG A 31 -43.93 -2.23 10.43
N LEU A 32 -43.15 -1.80 9.46
CA LEU A 32 -43.47 -0.73 8.52
C LEU A 32 -43.52 -1.30 7.11
N ARG A 33 -44.64 -1.11 6.41
CA ARG A 33 -44.81 -1.49 5.01
C ARG A 33 -45.31 -0.29 4.22
N GLY A 34 -44.74 -0.05 3.05
CA GLY A 34 -45.17 1.01 2.15
C GLY A 34 -44.51 0.91 0.79
N ARG A 35 -44.72 1.91 -0.06
CA ARG A 35 -44.19 1.96 -1.42
C ARG A 35 -43.40 3.24 -1.61
N TRP A 36 -42.22 3.10 -2.21
CA TRP A 36 -41.36 4.23 -2.53
C TRP A 36 -41.55 4.61 -4.00
N PHE A 37 -41.68 5.91 -4.27
CA PHE A 37 -41.73 6.48 -5.60
C PHE A 37 -40.64 7.56 -5.78
N GLY A 38 -40.02 7.65 -6.95
CA GLY A 38 -38.95 8.60 -7.26
C GLY A 38 -37.55 8.18 -6.77
N VAL A 39 -37.35 6.88 -6.49
CA VAL A 39 -36.14 6.36 -5.82
C VAL A 39 -35.12 5.70 -6.77
N ARG A 40 -35.42 5.67 -8.08
CA ARG A 40 -34.58 5.04 -9.11
C ARG A 40 -33.15 5.60 -9.11
N GLY A 41 -32.16 4.72 -8.93
CA GLY A 41 -30.73 5.07 -8.92
C GLY A 41 -30.16 5.48 -7.55
N ARG A 42 -30.93 5.40 -6.46
CA ARG A 42 -30.49 5.79 -5.11
C ARG A 42 -30.10 4.55 -4.28
N ARG A 43 -29.05 4.67 -3.46
CA ARG A 43 -28.53 3.56 -2.64
C ARG A 43 -29.22 3.56 -1.27
N PHE A 44 -30.08 2.58 -1.03
CA PHE A 44 -30.75 2.43 0.27
C PHE A 44 -29.76 1.85 1.29
N MET A 45 -29.61 2.52 2.45
CA MET A 45 -28.85 2.01 3.60
C MET A 45 -29.80 1.44 4.65
N ARG A 46 -29.25 0.90 5.75
CA ARG A 46 -30.03 0.34 6.86
C ARG A 46 -31.03 1.40 7.36
N PRO A 47 -32.35 1.19 7.24
CA PRO A 47 -33.34 2.16 7.68
C PRO A 47 -33.27 2.37 9.19
N ALA A 48 -33.48 3.61 9.61
CA ALA A 48 -33.61 4.03 11.00
C ALA A 48 -34.96 4.74 11.18
N LEU A 49 -35.73 4.31 12.19
CA LEU A 49 -37.01 4.89 12.54
C LEU A 49 -36.88 5.63 13.87
N THR A 50 -37.16 6.93 13.89
CA THR A 50 -37.17 7.74 15.10
C THR A 50 -38.62 8.01 15.51
N LEU A 51 -39.00 7.56 16.70
CA LEU A 51 -40.32 7.79 17.29
C LEU A 51 -40.24 8.93 18.30
N ILE A 52 -41.22 9.84 18.26
CA ILE A 52 -41.31 11.01 19.15
C ILE A 52 -42.64 10.94 19.91
N GLY A 53 -42.57 10.88 21.25
CA GLY A 53 -43.73 10.83 22.15
C GLY A 53 -43.42 11.44 23.51
N GLU A 54 -44.35 12.25 24.07
CA GLU A 54 -44.22 12.99 25.35
C GLU A 54 -42.81 13.52 25.69
N GLY A 55 -42.12 14.11 24.70
CA GLY A 55 -40.79 14.69 24.88
C GLY A 55 -39.60 13.71 24.86
N ARG A 56 -39.83 12.41 24.66
CA ARG A 56 -38.78 11.40 24.43
C ARG A 56 -38.65 11.09 22.93
N ARG A 57 -37.40 10.98 22.47
CA ARG A 57 -37.05 10.55 21.10
C ARG A 57 -36.37 9.20 21.17
N THR A 58 -36.99 8.17 20.60
CA THR A 58 -36.45 6.81 20.58
C THR A 58 -36.07 6.45 19.15
N ARG A 59 -34.79 6.16 18.90
CA ARG A 59 -34.29 5.76 17.58
C ARG A 59 -34.16 4.24 17.51
N LEU A 60 -34.83 3.64 16.54
CA LEU A 60 -34.85 2.22 16.25
C LEU A 60 -34.11 1.94 14.93
N LEU A 61 -33.39 0.83 14.86
CA LEU A 61 -32.69 0.41 13.66
C LEU A 61 -33.37 -0.83 13.07
N ALA A 62 -33.47 -0.87 11.75
CA ALA A 62 -34.15 -1.97 11.08
C ALA A 62 -33.37 -3.29 11.23
N ASP A 63 -34.06 -4.39 11.48
CA ASP A 63 -33.51 -5.73 11.66
C ASP A 63 -33.00 -6.33 10.35
N LEU A 64 -31.85 -7.00 10.38
CA LEU A 64 -31.10 -7.48 9.19
C LEU A 64 -31.83 -8.55 8.37
N THR A 65 -32.95 -9.08 8.86
CA THR A 65 -33.77 -10.13 8.23
C THR A 65 -34.31 -9.73 6.84
N ASN A 66 -34.54 -8.44 6.56
CA ASN A 66 -35.09 -7.96 5.28
C ASN A 66 -34.04 -7.37 4.31
N LYS A 67 -32.76 -7.78 4.43
CA LYS A 67 -31.72 -7.38 3.46
C LYS A 67 -31.89 -8.20 2.16
N PRO A 68 -31.85 -7.58 0.96
CA PRO A 68 -31.47 -6.20 0.66
C PRO A 68 -32.63 -5.19 0.72
N TRP A 69 -32.40 -4.06 1.38
CA TRP A 69 -33.36 -2.97 1.62
C TRP A 69 -33.66 -2.07 0.41
N VAL A 70 -33.18 -2.45 -0.76
CA VAL A 70 -33.32 -1.66 -2.00
C VAL A 70 -34.80 -1.61 -2.36
N ALA A 71 -35.37 -0.40 -2.37
CA ALA A 71 -36.74 -0.22 -2.85
C ALA A 71 -36.75 0.01 -4.36
N GLU A 72 -37.60 -0.72 -5.07
CA GLU A 72 -37.92 -0.46 -6.47
C GLU A 72 -39.13 0.48 -6.56
N ASP A 73 -39.16 1.28 -7.63
CA ASP A 73 -40.15 2.35 -7.81
C ASP A 73 -41.57 1.77 -7.93
N GLY A 74 -42.41 2.00 -6.91
CA GLY A 74 -43.80 1.53 -6.85
C GLY A 74 -44.02 0.11 -6.29
N GLU A 75 -42.95 -0.64 -6.00
CA GLU A 75 -43.03 -1.99 -5.43
C GLU A 75 -43.18 -1.96 -3.89
N PRO A 76 -43.86 -2.96 -3.29
CA PRO A 76 -44.08 -3.01 -1.85
C PRO A 76 -42.76 -3.25 -1.11
N TRP A 77 -42.43 -2.33 -0.21
CA TRP A 77 -41.23 -2.32 0.61
C TRP A 77 -41.60 -2.54 2.09
N GLU A 78 -40.89 -3.43 2.77
CA GLU A 78 -41.13 -3.77 4.17
C GLU A 78 -39.87 -3.69 5.02
N ALA A 79 -39.96 -3.00 6.15
CA ALA A 79 -38.93 -2.90 7.16
C ALA A 79 -39.46 -3.27 8.55
N VAL A 80 -38.74 -4.16 9.22
CA VAL A 80 -39.00 -4.53 10.62
C VAL A 80 -37.96 -3.84 11.50
N PHE A 81 -38.41 -3.19 12.56
CA PHE A 81 -37.58 -2.50 13.53
C PHE A 81 -37.73 -3.19 14.88
N GLU A 82 -36.60 -3.51 15.52
CA GLU A 82 -36.58 -4.08 16.87
C GLU A 82 -36.10 -3.03 17.87
N GLY A 83 -36.80 -2.91 19.00
CA GLY A 83 -36.39 -2.08 20.13
C GLY A 83 -37.55 -1.69 21.05
N ASP A 84 -37.20 -1.14 22.20
CA ASP A 84 -38.11 -1.03 23.33
C ASP A 84 -39.22 0.00 23.05
N LEU A 85 -40.44 -0.53 22.96
CA LEU A 85 -41.66 0.18 22.55
C LEU A 85 -42.70 0.18 23.69
N GLN A 86 -42.30 -0.17 24.92
CA GLN A 86 -43.16 -0.10 26.09
C GLN A 86 -43.46 1.39 26.41
N ASP A 87 -44.74 1.78 26.43
CA ASP A 87 -45.24 3.12 26.79
C ASP A 87 -44.81 4.31 25.90
N VAL A 88 -44.69 4.14 24.57
CA VAL A 88 -44.53 5.30 23.67
C VAL A 88 -45.89 5.83 23.23
N ASP A 89 -46.31 6.96 23.81
CA ASP A 89 -47.48 7.72 23.36
C ASP A 89 -47.10 8.51 22.08
N LEU A 90 -47.26 7.85 20.93
CA LEU A 90 -46.70 8.29 19.66
C LEU A 90 -47.41 9.53 19.11
N VAL A 91 -46.70 10.66 19.08
CA VAL A 91 -47.16 11.93 18.47
C VAL A 91 -46.65 12.03 17.03
N GLN A 92 -45.43 11.58 16.76
CA GLN A 92 -44.78 11.75 15.47
C GLN A 92 -43.74 10.64 15.20
N ALA A 93 -43.61 10.22 13.94
CA ALA A 93 -42.61 9.24 13.53
C ALA A 93 -41.80 9.72 12.31
N GLU A 94 -40.50 9.47 12.31
CA GLU A 94 -39.55 9.87 11.27
C GLU A 94 -38.80 8.64 10.75
N LEU A 95 -38.89 8.39 9.44
CA LEU A 95 -38.16 7.32 8.78
C LEU A 95 -36.98 7.89 8.00
N SER A 96 -35.77 7.44 8.34
CA SER A 96 -34.52 7.79 7.63
C SER A 96 -33.94 6.55 6.97
N VAL A 97 -33.76 6.58 5.64
CA VAL A 97 -33.19 5.44 4.89
C VAL A 97 -31.80 5.76 4.33
N THR A 98 -31.50 7.04 4.13
CA THR A 98 -30.18 7.61 3.80
C THR A 98 -30.07 9.01 4.43
N PRO A 99 -28.87 9.63 4.50
CA PRO A 99 -28.73 11.01 5.01
C PRO A 99 -29.59 12.03 4.24
N ASP A 100 -29.91 11.73 2.98
CA ASP A 100 -30.66 12.61 2.08
C ASP A 100 -32.15 12.23 1.95
N ILE A 101 -32.61 11.17 2.63
CA ILE A 101 -34.00 10.71 2.58
C ILE A 101 -34.50 10.48 4.00
N THR A 102 -35.14 11.52 4.51
CA THR A 102 -35.84 11.55 5.79
C THR A 102 -37.31 11.89 5.52
N ILE A 103 -38.21 11.01 5.93
CA ILE A 103 -39.65 11.16 5.69
C ILE A 103 -40.40 11.16 7.01
N MET A 104 -41.32 12.12 7.14
CA MET A 104 -42.25 12.20 8.27
C MET A 104 -43.43 11.27 7.98
N LEU A 105 -43.67 10.30 8.86
CA LEU A 105 -44.82 9.41 8.75
C LEU A 105 -46.02 10.04 9.49
N PRO A 106 -47.19 10.15 8.85
CA PRO A 106 -48.38 10.70 9.49
C PRO A 106 -48.98 9.69 10.47
N VAL A 107 -49.19 10.13 11.71
CA VAL A 107 -49.92 9.37 12.75
C VAL A 107 -51.16 10.19 13.10
N CYS A 108 -52.36 9.71 12.75
CA CYS A 108 -53.61 10.46 12.96
C CYS A 108 -54.04 10.56 14.45
N ASP A 109 -54.34 11.80 14.82
CA ASP A 109 -55.59 12.34 15.37
C ASP A 109 -56.37 11.52 16.41
N THR A 110 -56.26 11.93 17.66
CA THR A 110 -57.38 11.91 18.61
C THR A 110 -58.30 13.10 18.31
N GLY A 111 -59.36 12.86 17.54
CA GLY A 111 -60.34 13.88 17.21
C GLY A 111 -61.22 14.29 18.39
N ALA A 112 -61.44 15.61 18.54
CA ALA A 112 -62.74 16.21 18.85
C ALA A 112 -62.68 17.74 18.67
N GLY A 113 -62.78 18.17 17.41
CA GLY A 113 -63.19 19.55 17.08
C GLY A 113 -64.71 19.61 16.85
N ALA A 114 -65.38 20.55 17.51
CA ALA A 114 -66.68 21.16 17.15
C ALA A 114 -66.86 22.36 18.10
N LYS A 115 -67.14 23.60 17.70
CA LYS A 115 -68.12 24.07 16.72
C LYS A 115 -67.76 25.45 16.18
N GLN A 116 -68.20 25.68 14.96
CA GLN A 116 -68.35 26.98 14.31
C GLN A 116 -69.42 27.84 15.01
N SER A 117 -69.32 29.14 14.70
CA SER A 117 -70.39 30.01 14.21
C SER A 117 -71.05 31.04 15.16
N THR A 118 -70.96 32.28 14.69
CA THR A 118 -72.04 33.29 14.49
C THR A 118 -72.69 33.98 15.68
N ALA A 119 -72.47 35.31 15.71
CA ALA A 119 -73.48 36.36 15.58
C ALA A 119 -74.90 36.07 16.10
N GLY A 120 -75.33 36.89 17.08
CA GLY A 120 -76.71 36.90 17.57
C GLY A 120 -77.03 38.14 18.38
N THR A 121 -77.40 39.22 17.68
CA THR A 121 -78.14 40.39 18.17
C THR A 121 -79.33 39.99 19.03
N ARG A 122 -79.54 40.62 20.19
CA ARG A 122 -80.86 40.65 20.84
C ARG A 122 -81.10 41.97 21.58
N LEU A 123 -82.05 42.71 21.01
CA LEU A 123 -82.76 43.85 21.59
C LEU A 123 -83.60 43.41 22.80
N THR A 124 -83.67 44.25 23.83
CA THR A 124 -84.83 44.32 24.75
C THR A 124 -85.25 45.77 24.97
N ARG A 125 -86.54 46.00 24.71
CA ARG A 125 -87.30 47.26 24.79
C ARG A 125 -87.74 47.55 26.25
N PRO A 126 -88.24 48.77 26.54
CA PRO A 126 -88.47 49.32 27.87
C PRO A 126 -89.91 49.13 28.38
N SER A 127 -90.15 49.49 29.65
CA SER A 127 -91.49 49.62 30.24
C SER A 127 -91.76 51.06 30.71
N ARG A 128 -92.93 51.59 30.34
CA ARG A 128 -93.56 52.85 30.76
C ARG A 128 -94.23 52.65 32.14
N GLY A 129 -94.25 53.64 33.04
CA GLY A 129 -95.29 54.67 33.08
C GLY A 129 -95.68 55.03 34.55
N PRO A 130 -96.61 55.98 34.77
CA PRO A 130 -96.44 57.23 35.55
C PRO A 130 -97.18 57.21 36.93
N PRO A 131 -97.31 58.34 37.68
CA PRO A 131 -98.45 59.27 37.47
C PRO A 131 -98.21 60.79 37.74
N THR A 132 -98.92 61.59 36.93
CA THR A 132 -99.70 62.85 37.12
C THR A 132 -99.50 63.85 38.27
N GLY A 133 -99.52 65.13 37.85
CA GLY A 133 -100.26 66.27 38.43
C GLY A 133 -99.40 67.29 39.17
N ALA A 134 -99.57 68.62 39.08
CA ALA A 134 -100.41 69.50 38.29
C ALA A 134 -99.84 70.94 38.48
N LEU A 135 -99.89 71.75 37.43
CA LEU A 135 -100.05 73.21 37.37
C LEU A 135 -99.53 74.08 38.53
N ASP A 136 -98.60 75.01 38.26
CA ASP A 136 -99.00 76.43 38.27
C ASP A 136 -98.04 77.33 37.47
N ALA A 137 -98.61 78.38 36.90
CA ALA A 137 -97.99 79.34 36.02
C ALA A 137 -97.50 80.56 36.80
N GLY A 138 -96.34 81.11 36.38
CA GLY A 138 -95.93 82.46 36.74
C GLY A 138 -94.50 82.57 37.26
N GLU A 139 -93.51 82.55 36.36
CA GLU A 139 -92.22 83.24 36.54
C GLU A 139 -91.46 83.25 35.19
N GLU A 140 -92.20 83.62 34.14
CA GLU A 140 -91.65 83.93 32.82
C GLU A 140 -90.90 85.26 32.94
N LEU A 141 -89.56 85.19 33.02
CA LEU A 141 -88.55 86.12 32.46
C LEU A 141 -87.15 85.90 33.08
N ASP A 142 -87.04 85.23 34.24
CA ASP A 142 -85.75 84.80 34.84
C ASP A 142 -85.39 83.34 34.45
N GLN A 143 -86.41 82.49 34.24
CA GLN A 143 -86.26 81.07 33.86
C GLN A 143 -85.75 80.86 32.41
N THR A 144 -86.01 81.81 31.50
CA THR A 144 -85.50 81.76 30.12
C THR A 144 -84.01 82.09 30.04
N GLN A 145 -83.52 83.02 30.87
CA GLN A 145 -82.09 83.29 31.00
C GLN A 145 -81.35 82.12 31.67
N GLN A 146 -81.94 81.54 32.73
CA GLN A 146 -81.38 80.35 33.38
C GLN A 146 -81.36 79.12 32.46
N ALA A 147 -82.40 78.92 31.62
CA ALA A 147 -82.43 77.83 30.65
C ALA A 147 -81.41 78.00 29.50
N GLU A 148 -81.18 79.23 29.01
CA GLU A 148 -80.11 79.53 28.05
C GLU A 148 -78.72 79.33 28.68
N GLU A 149 -78.51 79.79 29.92
CA GLU A 149 -77.26 79.56 30.65
C GLU A 149 -77.00 78.08 30.91
N ASP A 150 -78.03 77.28 31.23
CA ASP A 150 -77.90 75.84 31.43
C ASP A 150 -77.66 75.10 30.11
N LEU A 151 -78.20 75.56 28.99
CA LEU A 151 -77.89 75.04 27.66
C LEU A 151 -76.45 75.35 27.25
N VAL A 152 -75.99 76.59 27.47
CA VAL A 152 -74.61 77.00 27.22
C VAL A 152 -73.64 76.23 28.12
N ARG A 153 -73.98 76.07 29.41
CA ARG A 153 -73.22 75.28 30.39
C ARG A 153 -73.17 73.80 30.01
N GLY A 154 -74.29 73.23 29.56
CA GLY A 154 -74.36 71.86 29.05
C GLY A 154 -73.49 71.66 27.80
N ARG A 155 -73.52 72.62 26.87
CA ARG A 155 -72.67 72.58 25.66
C ARG A 155 -71.18 72.77 25.97
N LEU A 156 -70.83 73.64 26.90
CA LEU A 156 -69.46 73.78 27.40
C LEU A 156 -68.98 72.51 28.12
N ALA A 157 -69.85 71.84 28.89
CA ALA A 157 -69.52 70.58 29.55
C ALA A 157 -69.27 69.45 28.52
N VAL A 158 -70.05 69.40 27.43
CA VAL A 158 -69.84 68.45 26.33
C VAL A 158 -68.53 68.73 25.61
N LEU A 159 -68.23 70.00 25.26
CA LEU A 159 -66.98 70.37 24.61
C LEU A 159 -65.76 70.11 25.50
N THR A 160 -65.88 70.35 26.81
CA THR A 160 -64.82 70.04 27.78
C THR A 160 -64.56 68.54 27.86
N ARG A 161 -65.62 67.71 27.87
CA ARG A 161 -65.52 66.25 27.84
C ARG A 161 -64.84 65.76 26.55
N GLN A 162 -65.23 66.31 25.40
CA GLN A 162 -64.62 65.99 24.11
C GLN A 162 -63.15 66.40 24.04
N LEU A 163 -62.77 67.56 24.61
CA LEU A 163 -61.37 67.97 24.71
C LEU A 163 -60.56 66.99 25.56
N VAL A 164 -61.09 66.56 26.71
CA VAL A 164 -60.43 65.58 27.59
C VAL A 164 -60.30 64.22 26.89
N GLU A 165 -61.34 63.77 26.18
CA GLU A 165 -61.33 62.54 25.39
C GLU A 165 -60.28 62.61 24.27
N ALA A 166 -60.28 63.68 23.47
CA ALA A 166 -59.28 63.89 22.42
C ALA A 166 -57.85 64.01 22.98
N GLN A 167 -57.67 64.64 24.14
CA GLN A 167 -56.38 64.69 24.83
C GLN A 167 -55.92 63.31 25.31
N ASN A 168 -56.85 62.49 25.82
CA ASN A 168 -56.56 61.12 26.25
C ASN A 168 -56.25 60.21 25.05
N ASP A 169 -56.95 60.38 23.93
CA ASP A 169 -56.69 59.68 22.67
C ASP A 169 -55.32 60.05 22.10
N LEU A 170 -54.97 61.34 22.07
CA LEU A 170 -53.64 61.77 21.65
C LEU A 170 -52.54 61.19 22.55
N ARG A 171 -52.75 61.16 23.88
CA ARG A 171 -51.84 60.49 24.82
C ARG A 171 -51.75 58.99 24.58
N ARG A 172 -52.84 58.33 24.15
CA ARG A 172 -52.87 56.91 23.81
C ARG A 172 -52.07 56.64 22.53
N VAL A 173 -52.32 57.40 21.46
CA VAL A 173 -51.62 57.28 20.19
C VAL A 173 -50.12 57.56 20.36
N ARG A 174 -49.74 58.59 21.12
CA ARG A 174 -48.32 58.86 21.44
C ARG A 174 -47.64 57.70 22.17
N ARG A 175 -48.33 57.06 23.12
CA ARG A 175 -47.81 55.87 23.80
C ARG A 175 -47.66 54.68 22.85
N GLN A 176 -48.62 54.47 21.96
CA GLN A 176 -48.55 53.42 20.94
C GLN A 176 -47.39 53.65 19.97
N LEU A 177 -47.17 54.90 19.53
CA LEU A 177 -46.04 55.26 18.68
C LEU A 177 -44.70 55.01 19.38
N ALA A 178 -44.55 55.47 20.62
CA ALA A 178 -43.33 55.23 21.41
C ALA A 178 -43.06 53.73 21.59
N HIS A 179 -44.11 52.92 21.77
CA HIS A 179 -43.98 51.47 21.84
C HIS A 179 -43.51 50.87 20.51
N ALA A 180 -44.13 51.26 19.39
CA ALA A 180 -43.75 50.79 18.06
C ALA A 180 -42.32 51.21 17.69
N GLU A 181 -41.91 52.43 18.03
CA GLU A 181 -40.53 52.92 17.86
C GLU A 181 -39.54 52.10 18.70
N ALA A 182 -39.89 51.76 19.93
CA ALA A 182 -39.08 50.90 20.79
C ALA A 182 -38.97 49.47 20.24
N GLU A 183 -40.05 48.90 19.72
CA GLU A 183 -40.02 47.58 19.07
C GLU A 183 -39.16 47.57 17.80
N LYS A 184 -39.28 48.60 16.96
CA LYS A 184 -38.43 48.78 15.78
C LYS A 184 -36.95 48.91 16.18
N ALA A 185 -36.65 49.70 17.20
CA ALA A 185 -35.28 49.85 17.71
C ALA A 185 -34.72 48.51 18.19
N ARG A 186 -35.50 47.72 18.96
CA ARG A 186 -35.12 46.37 19.38
C ARG A 186 -34.93 45.41 18.19
N GLY A 187 -35.76 45.53 17.16
CA GLY A 187 -35.61 44.79 15.91
C GLY A 187 -34.30 45.13 15.19
N GLY A 188 -33.94 46.42 15.12
CA GLY A 188 -32.67 46.89 14.58
C GLY A 188 -31.48 46.32 15.34
N THR A 189 -31.45 46.45 16.67
CA THR A 189 -30.36 45.90 17.49
C THR A 189 -30.25 44.38 17.37
N ARG A 190 -31.38 43.67 17.22
CA ARG A 190 -31.38 42.22 17.01
C ARG A 190 -30.81 41.87 15.63
N MET A 191 -31.14 42.63 14.60
CA MET A 191 -30.59 42.42 13.26
C MET A 191 -29.09 42.68 13.23
N ASP A 192 -28.62 43.77 13.86
CA ASP A 192 -27.19 44.09 13.93
C ASP A 192 -26.40 42.99 14.67
N ALA A 193 -26.96 42.42 15.74
CA ALA A 193 -26.38 41.29 16.43
C ALA A 193 -26.27 40.04 15.53
N LEU A 194 -27.33 39.71 14.79
CA LEU A 194 -27.31 38.56 13.86
C LEU A 194 -26.34 38.76 12.69
N LEU A 195 -26.18 39.99 12.21
CA LEU A 195 -25.18 40.31 11.18
C LEU A 195 -23.75 40.14 11.74
N GLY A 196 -23.52 40.54 13.00
CA GLY A 196 -22.28 40.28 13.70
C GLY A 196 -21.96 38.79 13.81
N GLU A 197 -22.94 37.98 14.26
CA GLU A 197 -22.80 36.52 14.34
C GLU A 197 -22.51 35.89 12.97
N LEU A 198 -23.18 36.34 11.91
CA LEU A 198 -22.94 35.84 10.55
C LEU A 198 -21.52 36.16 10.07
N ASP A 199 -21.01 37.34 10.34
CA ASP A 199 -19.65 37.72 9.97
C ASP A 199 -18.60 36.95 10.78
N GLU A 200 -18.86 36.65 12.05
CA GLU A 200 -18.02 35.76 12.85
C GLU A 200 -18.00 34.33 12.29
N LEU A 201 -19.17 33.78 11.97
CA LEU A 201 -19.28 32.45 11.36
C LEU A 201 -18.59 32.38 10.00
N ARG A 202 -18.68 33.43 9.19
CA ARG A 202 -17.95 33.54 7.91
C ARG A 202 -16.45 33.52 8.13
N ARG A 203 -15.93 34.35 9.05
CA ARG A 203 -14.50 34.35 9.40
C ARG A 203 -14.04 33.00 9.93
N ALA A 204 -14.83 32.36 10.78
CA ALA A 204 -14.51 31.04 11.31
C ALA A 204 -14.45 29.99 10.20
N ARG A 205 -15.42 29.99 9.28
CA ARG A 205 -15.39 29.13 8.09
C ARG A 205 -14.16 29.41 7.23
N ASP A 206 -13.86 30.67 6.95
CA ASP A 206 -12.73 31.03 6.10
C ASP A 206 -11.39 30.58 6.74
N GLN A 207 -11.24 30.73 8.06
CA GLN A 207 -10.10 30.18 8.81
C GLN A 207 -10.03 28.66 8.74
N THR A 208 -11.16 27.95 8.83
CA THR A 208 -11.15 26.49 8.68
C THR A 208 -10.77 26.08 7.27
N GLN A 209 -11.22 26.82 6.25
CA GLN A 209 -10.89 26.57 4.86
C GLN A 209 -9.39 26.77 4.61
N GLU A 210 -8.81 27.86 5.11
CA GLU A 210 -7.37 28.11 5.02
C GLU A 210 -6.55 26.99 5.67
N ARG A 211 -6.99 26.46 6.82
CA ARG A 211 -6.33 25.30 7.46
C ARG A 211 -6.42 24.04 6.61
N PHE A 212 -7.56 23.79 5.95
CA PHE A 212 -7.70 22.66 5.03
C PHE A 212 -6.82 22.83 3.80
N ASP A 213 -6.74 24.03 3.24
CA ASP A 213 -5.89 24.33 2.09
C ASP A 213 -4.40 24.19 2.44
N GLN A 214 -3.99 24.64 3.62
CA GLN A 214 -2.64 24.44 4.15
C GLN A 214 -2.31 22.95 4.28
N PHE A 215 -3.20 22.17 4.90
CA PHE A 215 -2.99 20.73 5.05
C PHE A 215 -2.93 20.02 3.69
N ALA A 216 -3.78 20.40 2.73
CA ALA A 216 -3.75 19.85 1.39
C ALA A 216 -2.44 20.17 0.66
N ALA A 217 -1.92 21.39 0.81
CA ALA A 217 -0.63 21.80 0.27
C ALA A 217 0.54 21.02 0.91
N GLU A 218 0.52 20.84 2.23
CA GLU A 218 1.51 20.03 2.95
C GLU A 218 1.49 18.57 2.49
N GLN A 219 0.31 17.98 2.33
CA GLN A 219 0.15 16.62 1.81
C GLN A 219 0.67 16.50 0.37
N HIS A 220 0.39 17.48 -0.49
CA HIS A 220 0.90 17.50 -1.86
C HIS A 220 2.43 17.49 -1.88
N VAL A 221 3.06 18.39 -1.14
CA VAL A 221 4.53 18.47 -1.03
C VAL A 221 5.10 17.17 -0.44
N ALA A 222 4.46 16.60 0.58
CA ALA A 222 4.88 15.34 1.18
C ALA A 222 4.77 14.17 0.18
N HIS A 223 3.72 14.12 -0.64
CA HIS A 223 3.54 13.12 -1.68
C HIS A 223 4.60 13.24 -2.78
N GLU A 224 4.93 14.45 -3.23
CA GLU A 224 6.00 14.68 -4.20
C GLU A 224 7.37 14.29 -3.63
N ALA A 225 7.65 14.67 -2.38
CA ALA A 225 8.88 14.27 -1.68
C ALA A 225 8.98 12.75 -1.55
N ARG A 226 7.86 12.07 -1.26
CA ARG A 226 7.82 10.61 -1.21
C ARG A 226 8.04 9.97 -2.58
N ALA A 227 7.41 10.49 -3.64
CA ALA A 227 7.59 9.97 -5.00
C ALA A 227 9.05 10.11 -5.48
N THR A 228 9.69 11.24 -5.18
CA THR A 228 11.12 11.45 -5.51
C THR A 228 12.04 10.54 -4.67
N ALA A 229 11.73 10.34 -3.39
CA ALA A 229 12.45 9.39 -2.54
C ALA A 229 12.31 7.94 -3.03
N GLU A 230 11.11 7.52 -3.43
CA GLU A 230 10.85 6.19 -4.00
C GLU A 230 11.61 5.99 -5.32
N GLN A 231 11.61 6.99 -6.20
CA GLN A 231 12.37 6.94 -7.46
C GLN A 231 13.89 6.86 -7.22
N SER A 232 14.42 7.64 -6.28
CA SER A 232 15.85 7.58 -5.95
C SER A 232 16.22 6.24 -5.31
N GLY A 233 15.36 5.69 -4.46
CA GLY A 233 15.52 4.36 -3.88
C GLY A 233 15.51 3.24 -4.92
N GLU A 234 14.63 3.32 -5.93
CA GLU A 234 14.59 2.36 -7.04
C GLU A 234 15.88 2.42 -7.88
N ARG A 235 16.35 3.62 -8.21
CA ARG A 235 17.61 3.81 -8.93
C ARG A 235 18.79 3.25 -8.15
N ALA A 236 18.84 3.47 -6.84
CA ALA A 236 19.89 2.94 -5.98
C ALA A 236 19.86 1.40 -5.90
N ARG A 237 18.66 0.79 -5.80
CA ARG A 237 18.49 -0.66 -5.82
C ARG A 237 18.94 -1.26 -7.15
N SER A 238 18.50 -0.70 -8.27
CA SER A 238 18.93 -1.14 -9.61
C SER A 238 20.45 -0.99 -9.82
N ALA A 239 21.06 0.10 -9.32
CA ALA A 239 22.50 0.28 -9.38
C ALA A 239 23.26 -0.77 -8.56
N ARG A 240 22.78 -1.08 -7.35
CA ARG A 240 23.35 -2.14 -6.51
C ARG A 240 23.24 -3.50 -7.18
N ASP A 241 22.09 -3.82 -7.75
CA ASP A 241 21.85 -5.13 -8.37
C ASP A 241 22.79 -5.33 -9.58
N ARG A 242 22.97 -4.29 -10.42
CA ARG A 242 23.99 -4.29 -11.49
C ARG A 242 25.41 -4.49 -10.96
N ALA A 243 25.79 -3.78 -9.89
CA ALA A 243 27.12 -3.95 -9.29
C ALA A 243 27.34 -5.37 -8.74
N VAL A 244 26.29 -6.01 -8.22
CA VAL A 244 26.35 -7.42 -7.77
C VAL A 244 26.53 -8.36 -8.95
N GLU A 245 25.80 -8.16 -10.05
CA GLU A 245 25.94 -8.94 -11.28
C GLU A 245 27.36 -8.82 -11.86
N GLU A 246 27.90 -7.59 -11.96
CA GLU A 246 29.27 -7.33 -12.42
C GLU A 246 30.30 -8.04 -11.54
N ARG A 247 30.16 -7.94 -10.20
CA ARG A 247 31.06 -8.62 -9.26
C ARG A 247 31.00 -10.13 -9.42
N ASN A 248 29.81 -10.70 -9.60
CA ASN A 248 29.63 -12.14 -9.79
C ASN A 248 30.25 -12.59 -11.12
N ALA A 249 30.11 -11.81 -12.20
CA ALA A 249 30.76 -12.07 -13.48
C ALA A 249 32.29 -12.05 -13.37
N VAL A 250 32.86 -11.03 -12.71
CA VAL A 250 34.31 -10.96 -12.45
C VAL A 250 34.80 -12.14 -11.61
N SER A 251 34.02 -12.56 -10.61
CA SER A 251 34.35 -13.72 -9.78
C SER A 251 34.38 -15.01 -10.60
N ALA A 252 33.37 -15.22 -11.46
CA ALA A 252 33.32 -16.37 -12.36
C ALA A 252 34.49 -16.41 -13.35
N GLN A 253 34.88 -15.26 -13.93
CA GLN A 253 36.05 -15.15 -14.79
C GLN A 253 37.34 -15.48 -14.06
N ARG A 254 37.50 -14.99 -12.82
CA ARG A 254 38.67 -15.33 -11.99
C ARG A 254 38.73 -16.83 -11.71
N ASP A 255 37.62 -17.44 -11.34
CA ASP A 255 37.57 -18.87 -11.02
C ASP A 255 37.88 -19.73 -12.26
N GLN A 256 37.42 -19.31 -13.46
CA GLN A 256 37.82 -19.94 -14.72
C GLN A 256 39.33 -19.80 -14.98
N ALA A 257 39.91 -18.61 -14.82
CA ALA A 257 41.35 -18.39 -15.01
C ALA A 257 42.20 -19.21 -14.03
N ILE A 258 41.73 -19.38 -12.79
CA ILE A 258 42.38 -20.27 -11.81
C ILE A 258 42.34 -21.72 -12.29
N ALA A 259 41.19 -22.21 -12.75
CA ALA A 259 41.06 -23.57 -13.26
C ALA A 259 41.95 -23.84 -14.48
N GLU A 260 42.06 -22.87 -15.40
CA GLU A 260 42.97 -22.95 -16.56
C GLU A 260 44.43 -23.00 -16.13
N ARG A 261 44.84 -22.14 -15.18
CA ARG A 261 46.18 -22.15 -14.61
C ARG A 261 46.51 -23.49 -13.96
N ASP A 262 45.59 -24.03 -13.17
CA ASP A 262 45.81 -25.29 -12.44
C ASP A 262 45.95 -26.48 -13.41
N ARG A 263 45.21 -26.48 -14.52
CA ARG A 263 45.42 -27.43 -15.64
C ARG A 263 46.80 -27.28 -16.25
N ALA A 264 47.21 -26.06 -16.61
CA ALA A 264 48.52 -25.80 -17.19
C ALA A 264 49.68 -26.22 -16.26
N VAL A 265 49.52 -26.02 -14.94
CA VAL A 265 50.48 -26.51 -13.93
C VAL A 265 50.56 -28.04 -13.94
N THR A 266 49.41 -28.72 -13.96
CA THR A 266 49.35 -30.19 -14.01
C THR A 266 50.02 -30.75 -15.28
N GLU A 267 49.76 -30.13 -16.44
CA GLU A 267 50.40 -30.49 -17.71
C GLU A 267 51.91 -30.28 -17.69
N ARG A 268 52.37 -29.14 -17.15
CA ARG A 268 53.80 -28.84 -17.00
C ARG A 268 54.48 -29.87 -16.10
N ASP A 269 53.87 -30.23 -14.98
CA ASP A 269 54.45 -31.18 -14.02
C ASP A 269 54.52 -32.60 -14.62
N ALA A 270 53.51 -33.00 -15.41
CA ALA A 270 53.54 -34.24 -16.18
C ALA A 270 54.66 -34.23 -17.26
N ALA A 271 54.82 -33.12 -17.99
CA ALA A 271 55.89 -32.97 -18.98
C ALA A 271 57.28 -33.00 -18.33
N ALA A 272 57.44 -32.40 -17.15
CA ALA A 272 58.68 -32.45 -16.38
C ALA A 272 59.02 -33.89 -15.96
N SER A 273 58.04 -34.64 -15.44
CA SER A 273 58.22 -36.05 -15.08
C SER A 273 58.57 -36.92 -16.29
N ALA A 274 57.93 -36.69 -17.44
CA ALA A 274 58.24 -37.41 -18.68
C ALA A 274 59.66 -37.12 -19.18
N ARG A 275 60.12 -35.86 -19.09
CA ARG A 275 61.49 -35.47 -19.42
C ARG A 275 62.49 -36.17 -18.48
N ASP A 276 62.22 -36.18 -17.18
CA ASP A 276 63.13 -36.78 -16.20
C ASP A 276 63.24 -38.30 -16.41
N ALA A 277 62.14 -38.97 -16.77
CA ALA A 277 62.17 -40.38 -17.18
C ALA A 277 62.99 -40.61 -18.46
N ALA A 278 62.82 -39.78 -19.48
CA ALA A 278 63.60 -39.88 -20.72
C ALA A 278 65.10 -39.64 -20.49
N LEU A 279 65.46 -38.73 -19.58
CA LEU A 279 66.85 -38.51 -19.17
C LEU A 279 67.43 -39.74 -18.47
N ALA A 280 66.67 -40.38 -17.58
CA ALA A 280 67.10 -41.62 -16.92
C ALA A 280 67.36 -42.74 -17.93
N THR A 281 66.46 -42.96 -18.89
CA THR A 281 66.65 -43.96 -19.96
C THR A 281 67.88 -43.64 -20.83
N ARG A 282 68.12 -42.36 -21.15
CA ARG A 282 69.32 -41.94 -21.89
C ARG A 282 70.59 -42.25 -21.10
N ASP A 283 70.60 -41.94 -19.81
CA ASP A 283 71.77 -42.14 -18.96
C ASP A 283 72.08 -43.63 -18.78
N GLU A 284 71.05 -44.50 -18.71
CA GLU A 284 71.20 -45.95 -18.75
C GLU A 284 71.82 -46.43 -20.08
N ALA A 285 71.28 -45.99 -21.22
CA ALA A 285 71.82 -46.35 -22.53
C ALA A 285 73.28 -45.85 -22.74
N VAL A 286 73.62 -44.69 -22.17
CA VAL A 286 75.00 -44.17 -22.17
C VAL A 286 75.91 -45.07 -21.32
N SER A 287 75.46 -45.47 -20.14
CA SER A 287 76.18 -46.41 -19.26
C SER A 287 76.42 -47.75 -19.95
N GLU A 288 75.40 -48.34 -20.57
CA GLU A 288 75.52 -49.59 -21.35
C GLU A 288 76.53 -49.44 -22.50
N ARG A 289 76.45 -48.36 -23.27
CA ARG A 289 77.40 -48.08 -24.35
C ARG A 289 78.84 -47.99 -23.84
N ASP A 290 79.04 -47.34 -22.70
CA ASP A 290 80.37 -47.16 -22.12
C ASP A 290 80.91 -48.49 -21.55
N GLN A 291 80.05 -49.36 -21.01
CA GLN A 291 80.40 -50.74 -20.67
C GLN A 291 80.80 -51.56 -21.90
N PHE A 292 80.02 -51.52 -22.98
CA PHE A 292 80.36 -52.22 -24.23
C PHE A 292 81.67 -51.72 -24.84
N LYS A 293 81.95 -50.42 -24.76
CA LYS A 293 83.24 -49.85 -25.19
C LYS A 293 84.40 -50.40 -24.36
N ALA A 294 84.27 -50.39 -23.03
CA ALA A 294 85.31 -50.91 -22.13
C ALA A 294 85.56 -52.42 -22.35
N GLU A 295 84.50 -53.20 -22.56
CA GLU A 295 84.61 -54.62 -22.91
C GLU A 295 85.29 -54.81 -24.28
N GLY A 296 84.92 -54.00 -25.28
CA GLY A 296 85.55 -53.99 -26.59
C GLY A 296 87.05 -53.67 -26.53
N GLU A 297 87.44 -52.66 -25.75
CA GLU A 297 88.86 -52.30 -25.51
C GLU A 297 89.62 -53.45 -24.83
N ARG A 298 88.99 -54.09 -23.84
CA ARG A 298 89.56 -55.27 -23.16
C ARG A 298 89.76 -56.43 -24.13
N LEU A 299 88.75 -56.83 -24.90
CA LEU A 299 88.84 -57.89 -25.90
C LEU A 299 89.90 -57.58 -26.97
N GLN A 300 90.01 -56.32 -27.40
CA GLN A 300 91.08 -55.90 -28.31
C GLN A 300 92.47 -56.07 -27.68
N SER A 301 92.64 -55.73 -26.40
CA SER A 301 93.91 -55.92 -25.69
C SER A 301 94.27 -57.41 -25.57
N GLU A 302 93.29 -58.28 -25.26
CA GLU A 302 93.46 -59.72 -25.17
C GLU A 302 93.83 -60.34 -26.53
N LEU A 303 93.15 -59.94 -27.61
CA LEU A 303 93.49 -60.36 -28.98
C LEU A 303 94.89 -59.90 -29.40
N LYS A 304 95.29 -58.67 -29.05
CA LYS A 304 96.66 -58.18 -29.30
C LYS A 304 97.68 -59.03 -28.55
N ALA A 305 97.43 -59.37 -27.29
CA ALA A 305 98.29 -60.23 -26.49
C ALA A 305 98.39 -61.65 -27.06
N LEU A 306 97.26 -62.26 -27.48
CA LEU A 306 97.23 -63.57 -28.12
C LEU A 306 97.94 -63.59 -29.48
N ARG A 307 97.81 -62.52 -30.29
CA ARG A 307 98.57 -62.38 -31.53
C ARG A 307 100.05 -62.23 -31.26
N ALA A 308 100.44 -61.46 -30.26
CA ALA A 308 101.84 -61.31 -29.86
C ALA A 308 102.41 -62.64 -29.35
N SER A 309 101.67 -63.41 -28.54
CA SER A 309 102.10 -64.72 -28.04
C SER A 309 102.22 -65.76 -29.17
N SER A 310 101.25 -65.78 -30.09
CA SER A 310 101.29 -66.66 -31.28
C SER A 310 102.43 -66.28 -32.22
N GLY A 311 102.66 -64.98 -32.42
CA GLY A 311 103.80 -64.46 -33.18
C GLY A 311 105.13 -64.84 -32.53
N ALA A 312 105.26 -64.70 -31.21
CA ALA A 312 106.42 -65.13 -30.45
C ALA A 312 106.65 -66.64 -30.54
N ALA A 313 105.58 -67.45 -30.44
CA ALA A 313 105.66 -68.90 -30.61
C ALA A 313 106.11 -69.30 -32.01
N LEU A 314 105.61 -68.62 -33.05
CA LEU A 314 106.07 -68.78 -34.44
C LEU A 314 107.55 -68.44 -34.58
N VAL A 315 108.01 -67.29 -34.06
CA VAL A 315 109.43 -66.90 -34.07
C VAL A 315 110.29 -67.92 -33.34
N MET A 316 109.87 -68.39 -32.16
CA MET A 316 110.58 -69.43 -31.41
C MET A 316 110.64 -70.75 -32.18
N ARG A 317 109.56 -71.13 -32.89
CA ARG A 317 109.55 -72.30 -33.78
C ARG A 317 110.49 -72.15 -34.98
N HIS A 318 110.60 -70.94 -35.54
CA HIS A 318 111.57 -70.65 -36.61
C HIS A 318 113.01 -70.64 -36.07
N ALA A 319 113.26 -70.06 -34.90
CA ALA A 319 114.57 -70.01 -34.26
C ALA A 319 115.08 -71.42 -33.84
N THR A 320 114.19 -72.26 -33.32
CA THR A 320 114.51 -73.67 -32.99
C THR A 320 114.82 -74.48 -34.24
N ARG A 321 114.10 -74.28 -35.36
CA ARG A 321 114.46 -74.85 -36.66
C ARG A 321 115.81 -74.32 -37.18
N ALA A 322 116.11 -73.03 -36.96
CA ALA A 322 117.39 -72.44 -37.34
C ALA A 322 118.57 -72.99 -36.49
N ARG A 323 118.35 -73.39 -35.23
CA ARG A 323 119.38 -74.03 -34.38
C ARG A 323 119.56 -75.54 -34.62
N GLY A 324 118.60 -76.21 -35.24
CA GLY A 324 118.65 -77.66 -35.53
C GLY A 324 119.33 -78.03 -36.86
N GLY A 325 119.78 -77.05 -37.65
CA GLY A 325 120.35 -77.29 -38.98
C GLY A 325 121.86 -77.07 -39.03
N SER A 326 122.62 -78.16 -39.19
CA SER A 326 123.87 -78.18 -39.98
C SER A 326 125.13 -77.53 -39.40
N HIS A 327 125.62 -78.01 -38.26
CA HIS A 327 127.07 -77.94 -37.94
C HIS A 327 127.72 -79.30 -37.62
N TYR A 328 126.95 -80.36 -37.35
CA TYR A 328 127.52 -81.69 -37.06
C TYR A 328 127.80 -82.55 -38.31
N ARG A 329 127.09 -82.32 -39.44
CA ARG A 329 127.32 -83.08 -40.68
C ARG A 329 128.52 -82.60 -41.48
N SER A 330 128.82 -81.30 -41.47
CA SER A 330 130.02 -80.75 -42.09
C SER A 330 131.28 -81.11 -41.30
N ALA A 331 131.22 -81.13 -39.96
CA ALA A 331 132.35 -81.54 -39.13
C ALA A 331 132.75 -83.01 -39.34
N ILE A 332 131.77 -83.94 -39.44
CA ILE A 332 132.06 -85.35 -39.70
C ILE A 332 132.60 -85.56 -41.12
N ALA A 333 132.08 -84.85 -42.13
CA ALA A 333 132.59 -84.95 -43.50
C ALA A 333 134.04 -84.46 -43.62
N VAL A 334 134.41 -83.38 -42.91
CA VAL A 334 135.78 -82.85 -42.90
C VAL A 334 136.74 -83.79 -42.18
N ILE A 335 136.35 -84.36 -41.04
CA ILE A 335 137.18 -85.35 -40.33
C ILE A 335 137.37 -86.62 -41.16
N ALA A 336 136.32 -87.11 -41.84
CA ALA A 336 136.44 -88.26 -42.74
C ALA A 336 137.36 -87.96 -43.92
N LEU A 337 137.29 -86.76 -44.52
CA LEU A 337 138.19 -86.35 -45.59
C LEU A 337 139.66 -86.28 -45.13
N ILE A 338 139.92 -85.73 -43.94
CA ILE A 338 141.27 -85.67 -43.35
C ILE A 338 141.80 -87.08 -43.08
N ALA A 339 140.98 -88.00 -42.56
CA ALA A 339 141.37 -89.38 -42.32
C ALA A 339 141.71 -90.12 -43.62
N VAL A 340 140.92 -89.93 -44.68
CA VAL A 340 141.20 -90.50 -46.01
C VAL A 340 142.49 -89.93 -46.60
N LEU A 341 142.73 -88.63 -46.46
CA LEU A 341 143.99 -88.00 -46.88
C LEU A 341 145.20 -88.53 -46.10
N ALA A 342 145.07 -88.77 -44.79
CA ALA A 342 146.13 -89.34 -43.97
C ALA A 342 146.46 -90.79 -44.38
N VAL A 343 145.44 -91.60 -44.70
CA VAL A 343 145.64 -92.97 -45.23
C VAL A 343 146.29 -92.94 -46.62
N ALA A 344 145.86 -92.05 -47.50
CA ALA A 344 146.46 -91.87 -48.82
C ALA A 344 147.93 -91.40 -48.73
N LEU A 345 148.24 -90.49 -47.79
CA LEU A 345 149.61 -90.03 -47.55
C LEU A 345 150.49 -91.14 -46.96
N GLY A 346 149.95 -91.96 -46.04
CA GLY A 346 150.65 -93.12 -45.50
C GLY A 346 150.98 -94.17 -46.57
N LEU A 347 150.04 -94.43 -47.50
CA LEU A 347 150.26 -95.33 -48.63
C LEU A 347 151.28 -94.77 -49.64
N ALA A 348 151.29 -93.46 -49.86
CA ALA A 348 152.29 -92.82 -50.72
C ALA A 348 153.72 -92.89 -50.13
N ILE A 349 153.87 -92.74 -48.81
CA ILE A 349 155.17 -92.84 -48.13
C ILE A 349 155.67 -94.29 -48.11
N ALA A 350 154.78 -95.28 -47.98
CA ALA A 350 155.13 -96.70 -48.05
C ALA A 350 155.59 -97.16 -49.45
N PHE A 351 155.21 -96.46 -50.53
CA PHE A 351 155.55 -96.83 -51.91
C PHE A 351 156.90 -96.24 -52.40
N VAL A 352 157.50 -95.30 -51.66
CA VAL A 352 158.76 -94.63 -52.06
C VAL A 352 160.01 -95.25 -51.40
N VAL A 353 159.84 -96.21 -50.48
CA VAL A 353 160.95 -96.85 -49.74
C VAL A 353 161.14 -98.34 -50.11
N LEU A 354 160.49 -98.83 -51.16
CA LEU A 354 160.64 -100.21 -51.64
C LEU A 354 161.35 -100.33 -52.99
#